data_AF-A0A920IDH8-F1
#
_entry.id   AF-A0A920IDH8-F1
#
_cell.length_a   1.000
_cell.length_b   1.000
_cell.length_c   1.000
_cell.angle_alpha   90.00
_cell.angle_beta   90.00
_cell.angle_gamma   90.00
#
_symmetry.space_group_name_H-M   'P 1'
#
loop_
_entity.id
_entity.type
_entity.pdbx_description
1 polymer ?
#
loop_
_entity_poly.entity_id
_entity_poly.type
_entity_poly.pdbx_seq_one_letter_code
_entity_poly.pdbx_strand_id
1 'polypeptide(L)'
;MDSYGNPIISPQSINELENYVALIGGVCGLCAISTVFCTGQIYASLKTIPAWNYFLTTPIFFLLSIVSGLLLWILFNSVFSYKVNNFVVLFSVFMLEAAFLLKWVYWNFVDQVKFSVTKAEAIGLEKNTSVQNLEPAHQTQNYLMREMGYNVARKHALKLRWFASWAAFIIPGICLLVGVTDSSYMPINSFIASLCLIVGLITERWLFFAEAKHVITLYY
;
A
#
# COMPACT_ATOMS: atom_id res chain seq x y z
N MET A 1 47.24 -12.52 -16.33
CA MET A 1 47.66 -11.32 -15.58
C MET A 1 47.95 -10.24 -16.60
N ASP A 2 47.37 -9.06 -16.43
CA ASP A 2 47.79 -7.85 -17.14
C ASP A 2 49.18 -7.42 -16.67
N SER A 3 49.80 -6.44 -17.33
CA SER A 3 51.16 -5.95 -17.05
C SER A 3 51.36 -5.37 -15.63
N TYR A 4 50.30 -5.33 -14.81
CA TYR A 4 50.30 -4.87 -13.41
C TYR A 4 49.98 -6.00 -12.41
N GLY A 5 49.87 -7.26 -12.85
CA GLY A 5 49.68 -8.40 -11.96
C GLY A 5 48.24 -8.60 -11.47
N ASN A 6 47.26 -7.86 -12.01
CA ASN A 6 45.86 -8.11 -11.70
C ASN A 6 45.36 -9.37 -12.44
N PRO A 7 44.46 -10.15 -11.81
CA PRO A 7 43.81 -11.25 -12.50
C PRO A 7 42.99 -10.68 -13.67
N ILE A 8 43.29 -11.14 -14.89
CA ILE A 8 42.48 -10.82 -16.07
C ILE A 8 41.16 -11.54 -15.85
N ILE A 9 40.10 -10.78 -15.54
CA ILE A 9 38.75 -11.33 -15.42
C ILE A 9 38.38 -11.88 -16.80
N SER A 10 38.24 -13.21 -16.89
CA SER A 10 37.87 -13.84 -18.15
C SER A 10 36.42 -13.45 -18.52
N PRO A 11 36.09 -13.28 -19.80
CA PRO A 11 34.71 -13.02 -20.23
C PRO A 11 33.73 -14.09 -19.73
N GLN A 12 34.21 -15.33 -19.56
CA GLN A 12 33.44 -16.44 -18.98
C GLN A 12 33.09 -16.18 -17.51
N SER A 13 34.04 -15.71 -16.70
CA SER A 13 33.77 -15.37 -15.29
C SER A 13 32.79 -14.20 -15.10
N ILE A 14 32.72 -13.26 -16.05
CA ILE A 14 31.73 -12.17 -16.03
C ILE A 14 30.33 -12.73 -16.31
N ASN A 15 30.20 -13.57 -17.35
CA ASN A 15 28.91 -14.20 -17.69
C ASN A 15 28.39 -15.11 -16.57
N GLU A 16 29.27 -15.85 -15.90
CA GLU A 16 28.88 -16.65 -14.73
C GLU A 16 28.38 -15.77 -13.59
N LEU A 17 29.07 -14.66 -13.29
CA LEU A 17 28.64 -13.72 -12.27
C LEU A 17 27.27 -13.09 -12.61
N GLU A 18 27.05 -12.68 -13.86
CA GLU A 18 25.76 -12.17 -14.33
C GLU A 18 24.63 -13.19 -14.15
N ASN A 19 24.89 -14.46 -14.46
CA ASN A 19 23.92 -15.54 -14.26
C ASN A 19 23.59 -15.76 -12.77
N TYR A 20 24.59 -15.74 -11.88
CA TYR A 20 24.35 -15.84 -10.44
C TYR A 20 23.54 -14.65 -9.90
N VAL A 21 23.88 -13.43 -10.33
CA VAL A 21 23.14 -12.21 -9.94
C VAL A 21 21.70 -12.26 -10.43
N ALA A 22 21.47 -12.70 -11.68
CA ALA A 22 20.13 -12.85 -12.23
C ALA A 22 19.31 -13.91 -11.49
N LEU A 23 19.92 -15.06 -11.16
CA LEU A 23 19.27 -16.12 -10.40
C LEU A 23 18.88 -15.66 -8.99
N ILE A 24 19.80 -15.04 -8.26
CA ILE A 24 19.56 -14.52 -6.92
C ILE A 24 18.49 -13.43 -6.96
N GLY A 25 18.58 -12.50 -7.91
CA GLY A 25 17.57 -11.46 -8.13
C GLY A 25 16.18 -12.03 -8.40
N GLY A 26 16.09 -13.08 -9.22
CA GLY A 26 14.83 -13.78 -9.50
C GLY A 26 14.23 -14.44 -8.26
N VAL A 27 15.04 -15.16 -7.48
CA VAL A 27 14.61 -15.79 -6.22
C VAL A 27 14.15 -14.73 -5.22
N CYS A 28 14.91 -13.64 -5.04
CA CYS A 28 14.53 -12.53 -4.18
C CYS A 28 13.21 -11.88 -4.63
N GLY A 29 12.98 -11.74 -5.94
CA GLY A 29 11.73 -11.26 -6.51
C GLY A 29 10.53 -12.14 -6.15
N LEU A 30 10.66 -13.46 -6.27
CA LEU A 30 9.62 -14.43 -5.87
C LEU A 30 9.32 -14.38 -4.37
N CYS A 31 10.36 -14.28 -3.55
CA CYS A 31 10.21 -14.10 -2.11
C CYS A 31 9.47 -12.79 -1.79
N ALA A 32 9.83 -11.68 -2.44
CA ALA A 32 9.17 -10.38 -2.23
C ALA A 32 7.68 -10.41 -2.62
N ILE A 33 7.34 -11.01 -3.77
CA ILE A 33 5.94 -11.21 -4.20
C ILE A 33 5.16 -12.00 -3.14
N SER A 34 5.77 -13.08 -2.63
CA SER A 34 5.16 -13.92 -1.59
C SER A 34 4.95 -13.15 -0.29
N THR A 35 5.92 -12.32 0.12
CA THR A 35 5.79 -11.46 1.31
C THR A 35 4.64 -10.46 1.17
N VAL A 36 4.52 -9.80 0.03
CA VAL A 36 3.44 -8.83 -0.22
C VAL A 36 2.08 -9.54 -0.25
N PHE A 37 2.01 -10.72 -0.87
CA PHE A 37 0.81 -11.55 -0.87
C PHE A 37 0.36 -11.89 0.55
N CYS A 38 1.27 -12.45 1.36
CA CYS A 38 1.00 -12.80 2.75
C CYS A 38 0.55 -11.57 3.55
N THR A 39 1.21 -10.41 3.35
CA THR A 39 0.85 -9.15 4.03
C THR A 39 -0.58 -8.72 3.69
N GLY A 40 -0.97 -8.78 2.42
CA GLY A 40 -2.34 -8.47 2.00
C GLY A 40 -3.36 -9.47 2.55
N GLN A 41 -3.01 -10.76 2.59
CA GLN A 41 -3.90 -11.83 3.04
C GLN A 41 -4.14 -11.85 4.56
N ILE A 42 -3.19 -11.38 5.37
CA ILE A 42 -3.42 -11.18 6.81
C ILE A 42 -4.64 -10.27 7.05
N TYR A 43 -4.84 -9.25 6.20
CA TYR A 43 -6.02 -8.38 6.29
C TYR A 43 -7.24 -8.95 5.58
N ALA A 44 -7.08 -9.47 4.36
CA ALA A 44 -8.19 -9.96 3.56
C ALA A 44 -8.90 -11.17 4.23
N SER A 45 -8.18 -11.98 5.02
CA SER A 45 -8.77 -13.12 5.72
C SER A 45 -9.67 -12.74 6.92
N LEU A 46 -9.62 -11.48 7.39
CA LEU A 46 -10.38 -11.02 8.56
C LEU A 46 -11.82 -10.65 8.19
N LYS A 47 -12.69 -11.67 8.13
CA LYS A 47 -14.12 -11.52 7.82
C LYS A 47 -14.88 -10.58 8.77
N THR A 48 -14.37 -10.36 9.97
CA THR A 48 -14.98 -9.50 11.00
C THR A 48 -14.82 -8.00 10.72
N ILE A 49 -14.00 -7.61 9.74
CA ILE A 49 -13.81 -6.23 9.30
C ILE A 49 -14.08 -6.16 7.79
N PRO A 50 -15.31 -5.78 7.37
CA PRO A 50 -15.67 -5.76 5.94
C PRO A 50 -14.78 -4.86 5.08
N ALA A 51 -14.24 -3.77 5.66
CA ALA A 51 -13.31 -2.89 4.96
C ALA A 51 -12.00 -3.59 4.58
N TRP A 52 -11.55 -4.56 5.38
CA TRP A 52 -10.29 -5.28 5.14
C TRP A 52 -10.49 -6.52 4.27
N ASN A 53 -11.58 -7.26 4.53
CA ASN A 53 -12.02 -8.41 3.75
C ASN A 53 -12.72 -7.97 2.45
N TYR A 54 -11.97 -7.27 1.59
CA TYR A 54 -12.38 -6.86 0.26
C TYR A 54 -11.40 -7.39 -0.78
N PHE A 55 -11.91 -7.82 -1.94
CA PHE A 55 -11.09 -8.44 -2.98
C PHE A 55 -9.96 -7.53 -3.49
N LEU A 56 -10.16 -6.20 -3.39
CA LEU A 56 -9.20 -5.21 -3.88
C LEU A 56 -8.06 -4.92 -2.89
N THR A 57 -8.18 -5.35 -1.62
CA THR A 57 -7.15 -5.12 -0.60
C THR A 57 -5.80 -5.68 -1.07
N THR A 58 -5.71 -6.96 -1.44
CA THR A 58 -4.45 -7.57 -1.88
C THR A 58 -3.88 -6.97 -3.18
N PRO A 59 -4.67 -6.74 -4.25
CA PRO A 59 -4.20 -6.02 -5.45
C PRO A 59 -3.62 -4.63 -5.17
N ILE A 60 -4.23 -3.85 -4.25
CA ILE A 60 -3.72 -2.55 -3.84
C ILE A 60 -2.33 -2.67 -3.20
N PHE A 61 -2.13 -3.65 -2.31
CA PHE A 61 -0.81 -3.90 -1.70
C PHE A 61 0.26 -4.23 -2.74
N PHE A 62 -0.08 -5.03 -3.76
CA PHE A 62 0.83 -5.33 -4.85
C PHE A 62 1.22 -4.08 -5.65
N LEU A 63 0.23 -3.30 -6.09
CA LEU A 63 0.51 -2.09 -6.87
C LEU A 63 1.36 -1.09 -6.07
N LEU A 64 1.02 -0.83 -4.81
CA LEU A 64 1.80 0.09 -3.97
C LEU A 64 3.23 -0.43 -3.74
N SER A 65 3.41 -1.74 -3.60
CA SER A 65 4.73 -2.35 -3.46
C SER A 65 5.57 -2.21 -4.74
N ILE A 66 4.97 -2.47 -5.90
CA ILE A 66 5.61 -2.28 -7.22
C ILE A 66 6.00 -0.81 -7.41
N VAL A 67 5.07 0.11 -7.19
CA VAL A 67 5.31 1.55 -7.33
C VAL A 67 6.42 2.03 -6.41
N SER A 68 6.39 1.66 -5.13
CA SER A 68 7.44 2.03 -4.18
C SER A 68 8.82 1.49 -4.57
N GLY A 69 8.88 0.24 -5.03
CA GLY A 69 10.12 -0.36 -5.54
C GLY A 69 10.64 0.34 -6.80
N LEU A 70 9.75 0.66 -7.74
CA LEU A 70 10.11 1.39 -8.96
C LEU A 70 10.61 2.81 -8.67
N LEU A 71 9.98 3.53 -7.75
CA LEU A 71 10.44 4.86 -7.33
C LEU A 71 11.83 4.81 -6.69
N LEU A 72 12.07 3.84 -5.80
CA LEU A 72 13.41 3.65 -5.22
C LEU A 72 14.43 3.27 -6.28
N TRP A 73 14.06 2.42 -7.25
CA TRP A 73 14.94 2.06 -8.37
C TRP A 73 15.30 3.31 -9.21
N ILE A 74 14.32 4.16 -9.53
CA ILE A 74 14.55 5.43 -10.24
C ILE A 74 15.47 6.34 -9.41
N LEU A 75 15.20 6.49 -8.11
CA LEU A 75 16.00 7.31 -7.19
C LEU A 75 17.46 6.86 -7.17
N PHE A 76 17.72 5.57 -6.90
CA PHE A 76 19.09 5.06 -6.82
C PHE A 76 19.83 5.19 -8.15
N ASN A 77 19.21 4.83 -9.28
CA ASN A 77 19.84 5.01 -10.58
C ASN A 77 20.16 6.48 -10.87
N SER A 78 19.25 7.40 -10.51
CA SER A 78 19.46 8.83 -10.71
C SER A 78 20.58 9.39 -9.82
N VAL A 79 20.66 8.97 -8.56
CA VAL A 79 21.69 9.40 -7.61
C VAL A 79 23.08 8.91 -8.02
N PHE A 80 23.18 7.66 -8.49
CA PHE A 80 24.45 7.09 -8.96
C PHE A 80 24.79 7.46 -10.41
N SER A 81 24.06 8.41 -11.02
CA SER A 81 24.28 8.88 -12.39
C SER A 81 24.16 7.79 -13.47
N TYR A 82 23.42 6.72 -13.19
CA TYR A 82 23.04 5.73 -14.20
C TYR A 82 21.90 6.26 -15.07
N LYS A 83 21.87 5.85 -16.33
CA LYS A 83 20.81 6.27 -17.27
C LYS A 83 19.48 5.65 -16.87
N VAL A 84 18.52 6.50 -16.50
CA VAL A 84 17.12 6.10 -16.28
C VAL A 84 16.37 6.23 -17.61
N ASN A 85 15.74 5.14 -18.06
CA ASN A 85 14.92 5.16 -19.26
C ASN A 85 13.56 5.81 -18.97
N ASN A 86 13.16 6.79 -19.79
CA ASN A 86 11.85 7.47 -19.71
C ASN A 86 10.66 6.50 -19.73
N PHE A 87 10.78 5.36 -20.42
CA PHE A 87 9.76 4.32 -20.40
C PHE A 87 9.50 3.80 -18.98
N VAL A 88 10.54 3.57 -18.17
CA VAL A 88 10.40 3.09 -16.80
C VAL A 88 9.74 4.15 -15.92
N VAL A 89 10.09 5.42 -16.13
CA VAL A 89 9.48 6.54 -15.39
C VAL A 89 7.99 6.65 -15.71
N LEU A 90 7.62 6.63 -16.99
CA LEU A 90 6.22 6.68 -17.43
C LEU A 90 5.43 5.46 -16.97
N PHE A 91 6.03 4.26 -17.01
CA PHE A 91 5.42 3.05 -16.49
C PHE A 91 5.19 3.14 -14.97
N SER A 92 6.12 3.75 -14.23
CA SER A 92 5.98 3.98 -12.79
C SER A 92 4.83 4.94 -12.48
N VAL A 93 4.70 6.02 -13.26
CA VAL A 93 3.56 6.95 -13.17
C VAL A 93 2.25 6.24 -13.50
N PHE A 94 2.21 5.44 -14.56
CA PHE A 94 1.02 4.66 -14.91
C PHE A 94 0.60 3.70 -13.77
N MET A 95 1.54 2.99 -13.16
CA MET A 95 1.27 2.10 -12.02
C MET A 95 0.81 2.88 -10.78
N LEU A 96 1.37 4.07 -10.56
CA LEU A 96 0.97 4.96 -9.48
C LEU A 96 -0.49 5.43 -9.64
N GLU A 97 -0.88 5.86 -10.84
CA GLU A 97 -2.25 6.26 -11.13
C GLU A 97 -3.22 5.08 -11.08
N ALA A 98 -2.82 3.89 -11.55
CA ALA A 98 -3.61 2.68 -11.39
C ALA A 98 -3.86 2.36 -9.90
N ALA A 99 -2.83 2.50 -9.05
CA ALA A 99 -2.97 2.33 -7.61
C ALA A 99 -3.92 3.36 -6.99
N PHE A 100 -3.85 4.63 -7.44
CA PHE A 100 -4.75 5.69 -7.00
C PHE A 100 -6.21 5.39 -7.35
N LEU A 101 -6.48 4.94 -8.58
CA LEU A 101 -7.82 4.55 -9.02
C LEU A 101 -8.38 3.40 -8.17
N LEU A 102 -7.58 2.36 -7.91
CA LEU A 102 -8.02 1.27 -7.05
C LEU A 102 -8.28 1.73 -5.62
N LYS A 103 -7.46 2.65 -5.08
CA LYS A 103 -7.70 3.25 -3.75
C LYS A 103 -8.99 4.05 -3.71
N TRP A 104 -9.32 4.79 -4.76
CA TRP A 104 -10.58 5.51 -4.83
C TRP A 104 -11.76 4.54 -4.86
N VAL A 105 -11.72 3.49 -5.69
CA VAL A 105 -12.76 2.44 -5.70
C VAL A 105 -12.90 1.80 -4.31
N TYR A 106 -11.78 1.52 -3.64
CA TYR A 106 -11.76 1.02 -2.26
C TYR A 106 -12.45 1.97 -1.28
N TRP A 107 -12.16 3.28 -1.32
CA TRP A 107 -12.80 4.25 -0.43
C TRP A 107 -14.31 4.35 -0.66
N ASN A 108 -14.75 4.33 -1.93
CA ASN A 108 -16.18 4.30 -2.26
C ASN A 108 -16.87 3.05 -1.68
N PHE A 109 -16.20 1.89 -1.73
CA PHE A 109 -16.70 0.66 -1.11
C PHE A 109 -16.78 0.77 0.42
N VAL A 110 -15.73 1.26 1.08
CA VAL A 110 -15.69 1.43 2.55
C VAL A 110 -16.77 2.38 3.05
N ASP A 111 -17.13 3.39 2.26
CA ASP A 111 -18.19 4.34 2.63
C ASP A 111 -19.59 3.72 2.52
N GLN A 112 -19.77 2.74 1.62
CA GLN A 112 -21.06 2.08 1.37
C GLN A 112 -21.24 0.77 2.16
N VAL A 113 -20.15 0.14 2.61
CA VAL A 113 -20.21 -1.20 3.20
C VAL A 113 -21.00 -1.19 4.51
N LYS A 114 -22.01 -2.06 4.58
CA LYS A 114 -22.79 -2.35 5.78
C LYS A 114 -22.38 -3.73 6.31
N PHE A 115 -22.55 -3.95 7.61
CA PHE A 115 -22.29 -5.26 8.20
C PHE A 115 -23.25 -6.31 7.62
N SER A 116 -22.71 -7.47 7.25
CA SER A 116 -23.51 -8.57 6.68
C SER A 116 -24.40 -9.26 7.72
N VAL A 117 -24.08 -9.14 9.00
CA VAL A 117 -24.74 -9.80 10.13
C VAL A 117 -25.62 -8.80 10.87
N THR A 118 -26.86 -9.16 11.20
CA THR A 118 -27.75 -8.35 12.05
C THR A 118 -27.68 -8.77 13.51
N LYS A 119 -28.10 -7.90 14.44
CA LYS A 119 -28.19 -8.24 15.88
C LYS A 119 -29.09 -9.48 16.12
N ALA A 120 -30.13 -9.65 15.28
CA ALA A 120 -31.02 -10.81 15.32
C ALA A 120 -30.33 -12.11 14.92
N GLU A 121 -29.56 -12.10 13.82
CA GLU A 121 -28.79 -13.27 13.38
C GLU A 121 -27.75 -13.71 14.42
N ALA A 122 -27.17 -12.75 15.16
CA ALA A 122 -26.19 -13.03 16.22
C ALA A 122 -26.76 -13.84 17.41
N ILE A 123 -28.09 -13.80 17.62
CA ILE A 123 -28.79 -14.57 18.66
C ILE A 123 -29.65 -15.70 18.07
N GLY A 124 -29.47 -16.02 16.78
CA GLY A 124 -30.18 -17.11 16.10
C GLY A 124 -31.63 -16.79 15.71
N LEU A 125 -32.02 -15.52 15.72
CA LEU A 125 -33.34 -15.06 15.26
C LEU A 125 -33.32 -14.72 13.76
N GLU A 126 -34.49 -14.69 13.13
CA GLU A 126 -34.63 -14.29 11.74
C GLU A 126 -34.14 -12.85 11.53
N LYS A 127 -33.49 -12.60 10.39
CA LYS A 127 -32.77 -11.34 10.08
C LYS A 127 -33.64 -10.08 10.22
N ASN A 128 -34.95 -10.19 9.99
CA ASN A 128 -35.94 -9.11 10.06
C ASN A 128 -36.55 -8.90 11.44
N THR A 129 -36.15 -9.68 12.44
CA THR A 129 -36.63 -9.52 13.81
C THR A 129 -36.03 -8.25 14.41
N SER A 130 -36.89 -7.34 14.89
CA SER A 130 -36.43 -6.15 15.60
C SER A 130 -35.86 -6.56 16.96
N VAL A 131 -34.54 -6.43 17.12
CA VAL A 131 -33.83 -6.74 18.36
C VAL A 131 -33.20 -5.47 18.88
N GLN A 132 -33.65 -5.02 20.05
CA GLN A 132 -33.10 -3.88 20.76
C GLN A 132 -32.28 -4.35 21.96
N ASN A 133 -31.14 -3.71 22.19
CA ASN A 133 -30.35 -3.95 23.38
C ASN A 133 -31.06 -3.26 24.55
N LEU A 134 -31.57 -4.04 25.53
CA LEU A 134 -32.27 -3.51 26.69
C LEU A 134 -31.30 -2.83 27.67
N GLU A 135 -30.13 -3.45 27.86
CA GLU A 135 -29.09 -2.95 28.75
C GLU A 135 -27.73 -3.31 28.16
N PRO A 136 -26.78 -2.37 28.09
CA PRO A 136 -25.43 -2.68 27.60
C PRO A 136 -24.77 -3.68 28.55
N ALA A 137 -24.03 -4.65 28.00
CA ALA A 137 -23.34 -5.68 28.78
C ALA A 137 -22.31 -5.12 29.79
N HIS A 138 -21.93 -3.85 29.65
CA HIS A 138 -21.00 -3.15 30.53
C HIS A 138 -21.53 -1.77 30.91
N GLN A 139 -21.42 -1.41 32.19
CA GLN A 139 -21.77 -0.09 32.71
C GLN A 139 -20.64 0.95 32.50
N THR A 140 -19.42 0.49 32.23
CA THR A 140 -18.23 1.30 31.94
C THR A 140 -17.67 0.98 30.55
N GLN A 141 -17.05 1.97 29.91
CA GLN A 141 -16.40 1.78 28.62
C GLN A 141 -15.20 0.83 28.77
N ASN A 142 -15.26 -0.33 28.11
CA ASN A 142 -14.12 -1.23 28.00
C ASN A 142 -13.10 -0.68 26.98
N TYR A 143 -11.83 -1.10 27.09
CA TYR A 143 -10.74 -0.81 26.16
C TYR A 143 -11.17 -0.95 24.69
N LEU A 144 -11.90 -2.02 24.34
CA LEU A 144 -12.43 -2.24 22.99
C LEU A 144 -13.36 -1.12 22.51
N MET A 145 -14.21 -0.56 23.37
CA MET A 145 -15.09 0.56 23.01
C MET A 145 -14.32 1.86 22.84
N ARG A 146 -13.23 2.06 23.59
CA ARG A 146 -12.38 3.24 23.45
C ARG A 146 -11.51 3.17 22.18
N GLU A 147 -10.97 1.99 21.89
CA GLU A 147 -10.05 1.74 20.78
C GLU A 147 -10.77 1.50 19.42
N MET A 148 -11.93 0.83 19.43
CA MET A 148 -12.71 0.59 18.21
C MET A 148 -13.83 1.65 18.01
N GLY A 149 -14.10 2.45 19.04
CA GLY A 149 -15.05 3.56 19.01
C GLY A 149 -14.46 4.90 18.56
N TYR A 150 -13.23 4.92 18.01
CA TYR A 150 -12.51 6.14 17.63
C TYR A 150 -13.35 7.08 16.73
N ASN A 151 -13.93 8.09 17.36
CA ASN A 151 -14.74 9.12 16.70
C ASN A 151 -13.87 10.19 16.02
N VAL A 152 -12.63 10.40 16.47
CA VAL A 152 -11.76 11.47 15.98
C VAL A 152 -11.28 11.21 14.55
N ALA A 153 -10.91 9.96 14.24
CA ALA A 153 -10.54 9.53 12.90
C ALA A 153 -11.67 9.71 11.89
N ARG A 154 -12.90 9.32 12.25
CA ARG A 154 -14.08 9.43 11.38
C ARG A 154 -14.40 10.87 10.98
N LYS A 155 -14.24 11.82 11.91
CA LYS A 155 -14.49 13.24 11.65
C LYS A 155 -13.48 13.87 10.67
N HIS A 156 -12.27 13.33 10.59
CA HIS A 156 -11.19 13.87 9.76
C HIS A 156 -10.78 12.97 8.59
N ALA A 157 -11.45 11.82 8.41
CA ALA A 157 -11.13 10.83 7.39
C ALA A 157 -11.05 11.44 5.99
N LEU A 158 -12.00 12.28 5.59
CA LEU A 158 -11.99 12.95 4.28
C LEU A 158 -10.78 13.87 4.08
N LYS A 159 -10.43 14.69 5.09
CA LYS A 159 -9.26 15.57 5.03
C LYS A 159 -7.97 14.76 4.91
N LEU A 160 -7.91 13.65 5.64
CA LEU A 160 -6.73 12.79 5.65
C LEU A 160 -6.61 11.96 4.36
N ARG A 161 -7.73 11.51 3.78
CA ARG A 161 -7.77 10.89 2.44
C ARG A 161 -7.28 11.86 1.38
N TRP A 162 -7.69 13.12 1.46
CA TRP A 162 -7.20 14.16 0.55
C TRP A 162 -5.69 14.34 0.70
N PHE A 163 -5.18 14.49 1.92
CA PHE A 163 -3.74 14.58 2.16
C PHE A 163 -2.98 13.34 1.65
N ALA A 164 -3.46 12.13 1.95
CA ALA A 164 -2.86 10.88 1.47
C ALA A 164 -2.89 10.80 -0.06
N SER A 165 -3.96 11.27 -0.71
CA SER A 165 -4.06 11.31 -2.18
C SER A 165 -2.96 12.19 -2.79
N TRP A 166 -2.79 13.40 -2.24
CA TRP A 166 -1.77 14.33 -2.72
C TRP A 166 -0.36 13.85 -2.44
N ALA A 167 -0.09 13.39 -1.22
CA ALA A 167 1.24 12.97 -0.80
C ALA A 167 1.67 11.65 -1.48
N ALA A 168 0.77 10.66 -1.58
CA ALA A 168 1.13 9.35 -2.12
C ALA A 168 1.08 9.28 -3.65
N PHE A 169 0.19 10.03 -4.32
CA PHE A 169 -0.07 9.85 -5.76
C PHE A 169 0.23 11.10 -6.57
N ILE A 170 -0.43 12.23 -6.27
CA ILE A 170 -0.38 13.41 -7.14
C ILE A 170 1.02 14.05 -7.16
N ILE A 171 1.60 14.34 -5.99
CA ILE A 171 2.91 15.00 -5.92
C ILE A 171 4.01 14.10 -6.51
N PRO A 172 4.12 12.80 -6.15
CA PRO A 172 5.11 11.92 -6.75
C PRO A 172 4.95 11.80 -8.27
N GLY A 173 3.71 11.70 -8.77
CA GLY A 173 3.44 11.65 -10.21
C GLY A 173 3.92 12.90 -10.95
N ILE A 174 3.61 14.09 -10.44
CA ILE A 174 4.06 15.37 -11.01
C ILE A 174 5.59 15.46 -11.00
N CYS A 175 6.24 15.12 -9.87
CA CYS A 175 7.70 15.14 -9.76
C CYS A 175 8.37 14.24 -10.82
N LEU A 176 7.86 13.02 -11.00
CA LEU A 176 8.37 12.10 -12.01
C LEU A 176 8.16 12.63 -13.44
N LEU A 177 6.99 13.19 -13.74
CA LEU A 177 6.70 13.78 -15.06
C LEU A 177 7.60 14.98 -15.37
N VAL A 178 7.87 15.85 -14.41
CA VAL A 178 8.84 16.94 -14.58
C VAL A 178 10.23 16.39 -14.83
N GLY A 179 10.64 15.33 -14.13
CA GLY A 179 11.92 14.64 -14.39
C GLY A 179 12.05 14.07 -15.80
N VAL A 180 10.94 13.69 -16.46
CA VAL A 180 10.96 13.24 -17.87
C VAL A 180 11.22 14.39 -18.83
N THR A 181 10.75 15.60 -18.53
CA THR A 181 10.95 16.78 -19.39
C THR A 181 12.40 17.26 -19.38
N ASP A 182 13.04 17.24 -18.23
CA ASP A 182 14.47 17.53 -18.08
C ASP A 182 15.10 16.56 -17.07
N SER A 183 15.96 15.68 -17.59
CA SER A 183 16.65 14.64 -16.83
C SER A 183 17.56 15.19 -15.74
N SER A 184 17.99 16.45 -15.85
CA SER A 184 18.87 17.10 -14.87
C SER A 184 18.22 17.20 -13.49
N TYR A 185 16.88 17.30 -13.44
CA TYR A 185 16.12 17.37 -12.18
C TYR A 185 15.72 16.01 -11.63
N MET A 186 15.97 14.90 -12.35
CA MET A 186 15.53 13.57 -11.94
C MET A 186 16.03 13.15 -10.54
N PRO A 187 17.28 13.41 -10.11
CA PRO A 187 17.74 13.02 -8.78
C PRO A 187 16.95 13.71 -7.66
N ILE A 188 16.72 15.02 -7.78
CA ILE A 188 15.94 15.80 -6.81
C ILE A 188 14.46 15.40 -6.85
N ASN A 189 13.88 15.28 -8.03
CA ASN A 189 12.47 14.96 -8.19
C ASN A 189 12.14 13.55 -7.69
N SER A 190 12.96 12.55 -8.00
CA SER A 190 12.77 11.18 -7.51
C SER A 190 12.96 11.08 -5.99
N PHE A 191 13.83 11.90 -5.40
CA PHE A 191 14.00 11.97 -3.95
C PHE A 191 12.75 12.54 -3.27
N ILE A 192 12.27 13.69 -3.74
CA ILE A 192 11.04 14.32 -3.24
C ILE A 192 9.84 13.37 -3.43
N ALA A 193 9.72 12.77 -4.62
CA ALA A 193 8.66 11.82 -4.93
C ALA A 193 8.68 10.61 -3.99
N SER A 194 9.86 10.05 -3.70
CA SER A 194 10.01 8.92 -2.77
C SER A 194 9.64 9.31 -1.33
N LEU A 195 10.06 10.49 -0.88
CA LEU A 195 9.74 10.98 0.47
C LEU A 195 8.25 11.25 0.63
N CYS A 196 7.63 11.93 -0.35
CA CYS A 196 6.19 12.18 -0.38
C CYS A 196 5.41 10.86 -0.40
N LEU A 197 5.83 9.89 -1.22
CA LEU A 197 5.22 8.58 -1.28
C LEU A 197 5.25 7.89 0.09
N ILE A 198 6.39 7.87 0.79
CA ILE A 198 6.49 7.26 2.12
C ILE A 198 5.52 7.92 3.11
N VAL A 199 5.48 9.26 3.16
CA VAL A 199 4.58 10.00 4.06
C VAL A 199 3.11 9.71 3.72
N GLY A 200 2.78 9.68 2.43
CA GLY A 200 1.45 9.36 1.93
C GLY A 200 1.03 7.93 2.26
N LEU A 201 1.92 6.95 2.07
CA LEU A 201 1.67 5.54 2.38
C LEU A 201 1.51 5.30 3.89
N ILE A 202 2.31 5.96 4.74
CA ILE A 202 2.13 5.88 6.20
C ILE A 202 0.75 6.43 6.59
N THR A 203 0.35 7.55 5.99
CA THR A 203 -0.94 8.17 6.26
C THR A 203 -2.10 7.29 5.77
N GLU A 204 -1.97 6.70 4.58
CA GLU A 204 -2.92 5.74 4.03
C GLU A 204 -3.02 4.51 4.94
N ARG A 205 -1.88 4.00 5.41
CA ARG A 205 -1.83 2.86 6.30
C ARG A 205 -2.53 3.14 7.63
N TRP A 206 -2.34 4.35 8.17
CA TRP A 206 -3.07 4.80 9.35
C TRP A 206 -4.57 4.90 9.08
N LEU A 207 -4.99 5.48 7.95
CA LEU A 207 -6.39 5.55 7.50
C LEU A 207 -7.02 4.17 7.39
N PHE A 208 -6.31 3.19 6.82
CA PHE A 208 -6.76 1.82 6.67
C PHE A 208 -7.16 1.18 8.01
N PHE A 209 -6.43 1.48 9.09
CA PHE A 209 -6.78 1.04 10.44
C PHE A 209 -7.88 1.91 11.06
N ALA A 210 -7.81 3.22 10.86
CA ALA A 210 -8.70 4.19 11.46
C ALA A 210 -10.15 4.09 10.94
N GLU A 211 -10.33 3.64 9.69
CA GLU A 211 -11.63 3.43 9.05
C GLU A 211 -12.21 2.02 9.28
N ALA A 212 -11.44 1.12 9.89
CA ALA A 212 -11.87 -0.25 10.15
C ALA A 212 -13.07 -0.29 11.11
N LYS A 213 -14.23 -0.72 10.58
CA LYS A 213 -15.41 -1.01 11.38
C LYS A 213 -15.45 -2.50 11.69
N HIS A 214 -15.33 -2.85 12.97
CA HIS A 214 -15.41 -4.23 13.42
C HIS A 214 -16.87 -4.63 13.72
N VAL A 215 -17.27 -5.84 13.32
CA VAL A 215 -18.62 -6.40 13.53
C VAL A 215 -19.03 -6.40 15.02
N ILE A 216 -18.05 -6.40 15.94
CA ILE A 216 -18.32 -6.30 17.40
C ILE A 216 -19.12 -5.04 17.77
N THR A 217 -19.01 -3.96 16.99
CA THR A 217 -19.78 -2.73 17.19
C THR A 217 -21.29 -2.92 17.05
N LEU A 218 -21.76 -4.03 16.48
CA LEU A 218 -23.19 -4.40 16.47
C LEU A 218 -23.68 -4.88 17.85
N TYR A 219 -22.82 -5.40 18.71
CA TYR A 219 -23.19 -5.89 20.04
C TYR A 219 -23.25 -4.78 21.08
N TYR A 220 -22.58 -3.65 20.79
CA TYR A 220 -22.68 -2.41 21.54
C TYR A 220 -23.78 -1.51 20.96
#